data_AF-A0AAU2UBF5-F1
#
_entry.id   AF-A0AAU2UBF5-F1
#
_cell.length_a   1.000
_cell.length_b   1.000
_cell.length_c   1.000
_cell.angle_alpha   90.00
_cell.angle_beta   90.00
_cell.angle_gamma   90.00
#
_symmetry.space_group_name_H-M   'P 1'
#
loop_
_entity.id
_entity.type
_entity.pdbx_description
1 polymer ?
#
loop_
_entity_poly.entity_id
_entity_poly.type
_entity_poly.pdbx_seq_one_letter_code
_entity_poly.pdbx_strand_id
1 'polypeptide(L)'
;MDSARSRLLFSNDGRRYLATRSHWENAPAGTVNGPEPAGVRSEPGSPARPGVASHAGYGGPGSFIVDMQGIDAFLFARAKYFRDEAARQAAVALGLVHQDTSYLRIGAAGAPPTAHHPGGEVVEHSLLSGPALAGASRTSSGHLPGGSEFSAVAPLRTDSSPDLLDLRSVYSHTAFLPRIADPATAPVPGHLLRLEGASGGLNALDAVTAYARARGITSYAIRMFVSVADEADPPVIVGRVLRRIPRRRLRTVQEATDIASEQIFRLRSGQELHCFGTHYPRRSVDWEKFRGGKPYEPRGHIHMTLRGRAAEAQQHAVSHLRELYVTPGTECHVVLTPVAEVVSVEPVVQRGNSLVSRCSSRTVIEELDRISWSRLT
;
A
#
# COMPACT_ATOMS: atom_id res chain seq x y z
N MET A 1 -9.39 -25.00 -9.27
CA MET A 1 -8.75 -25.42 -8.00
C MET A 1 -7.26 -25.57 -8.23
N ASP A 2 -6.49 -24.48 -8.11
CA ASP A 2 -5.02 -24.49 -7.91
C ASP A 2 -4.53 -23.03 -7.94
N SER A 3 -4.23 -22.40 -6.79
CA SER A 3 -3.87 -20.97 -6.80
C SER A 3 -2.79 -20.54 -5.80
N ALA A 4 -2.00 -21.47 -5.25
CA ALA A 4 -0.68 -21.13 -4.68
C ALA A 4 0.30 -22.26 -4.91
N ARG A 5 1.07 -22.13 -5.99
CA ARG A 5 1.99 -23.18 -6.44
C ARG A 5 3.47 -22.80 -6.34
N SER A 6 3.83 -21.82 -5.51
CA SER A 6 5.26 -21.54 -5.29
C SER A 6 5.56 -21.05 -3.88
N ARG A 7 6.43 -21.80 -3.22
CA ARG A 7 7.02 -21.50 -1.91
C ARG A 7 8.52 -21.48 -2.12
N LEU A 8 9.17 -20.36 -1.80
CA LEU A 8 10.61 -20.22 -1.94
C LEU A 8 11.23 -19.85 -0.61
N LEU A 9 12.24 -20.60 -0.22
CA LEU A 9 13.17 -20.20 0.82
C LEU A 9 14.41 -19.62 0.15
N PHE A 10 14.79 -18.41 0.51
CA PHE A 10 16.00 -17.79 0.00
C PHE A 10 16.76 -17.12 1.13
N SER A 11 18.08 -17.04 0.97
CA SER A 11 18.94 -16.36 1.92
C SER A 11 19.57 -15.13 1.28
N ASN A 12 19.43 -14.00 1.95
CA ASN A 12 20.29 -12.84 1.73
C ASN A 12 21.24 -12.83 2.92
N ASP A 13 22.54 -12.62 2.72
CA ASP A 13 23.56 -12.41 3.77
C ASP A 13 23.53 -13.32 5.04
N GLY A 14 23.01 -14.56 4.94
CA GLY A 14 22.85 -15.49 6.07
C GLY A 14 21.49 -15.37 6.82
N ARG A 15 20.66 -14.39 6.47
CA ARG A 15 19.24 -14.31 6.85
C ARG A 15 18.40 -15.15 5.89
N ARG A 16 17.31 -15.74 6.36
CA ARG A 16 16.43 -16.59 5.54
C ARG A 16 15.02 -15.99 5.49
N TYR A 17 14.37 -16.09 4.34
CA TYR A 17 13.00 -15.63 4.12
C TYR A 17 12.17 -16.74 3.48
N LEU A 18 10.89 -16.80 3.85
CA LEU A 18 9.86 -17.60 3.21
C LEU A 18 9.00 -16.67 2.34
N ALA A 19 8.94 -16.93 1.05
CA ALA A 19 8.02 -16.26 0.13
C ALA A 19 6.92 -17.22 -0.32
N THR A 20 5.67 -16.78 -0.24
CA THR A 20 4.50 -17.53 -0.69
C THR A 20 3.71 -16.72 -1.69
N ARG A 21 3.48 -17.28 -2.89
CA ARG A 21 2.67 -16.67 -3.93
C ARG A 21 1.22 -17.16 -3.85
N SER A 22 0.27 -16.23 -3.83
CA SER A 22 -1.16 -16.50 -3.91
C SER A 22 -1.79 -15.78 -5.10
N HIS A 23 -2.64 -16.48 -5.83
CA HIS A 23 -3.42 -15.92 -6.91
C HIS A 23 -4.86 -15.69 -6.46
N TRP A 24 -5.36 -14.49 -6.74
CA TRP A 24 -6.72 -14.04 -6.46
C TRP A 24 -7.49 -13.93 -7.77
N GLU A 25 -8.62 -14.62 -7.85
CA GLU A 25 -9.52 -14.52 -9.00
C GLU A 25 -10.19 -13.15 -8.96
N ASN A 26 -9.72 -12.23 -9.80
CA ASN A 26 -10.53 -11.06 -10.17
C ASN A 26 -11.50 -11.51 -11.27
N ALA A 27 -12.75 -11.07 -11.22
CA ALA A 27 -13.67 -11.34 -12.33
C ALA A 27 -13.07 -10.81 -13.65
N PRO A 28 -13.25 -11.51 -14.77
CA PRO A 28 -12.73 -11.06 -16.06
C PRO A 28 -13.22 -9.65 -16.38
N ALA A 29 -12.33 -8.81 -16.90
CA ALA A 29 -12.65 -7.45 -17.29
C ALA A 29 -13.80 -7.46 -18.32
N GLY A 30 -14.99 -7.02 -17.91
CA GLY A 30 -16.18 -6.96 -18.76
C GLY A 30 -17.47 -7.47 -18.12
N THR A 31 -17.41 -8.29 -17.06
CA THR A 31 -18.62 -8.64 -16.28
C THR A 31 -18.95 -7.53 -15.29
N VAL A 32 -19.70 -6.52 -15.74
CA VAL A 32 -20.33 -5.55 -14.86
C VAL A 32 -21.59 -6.19 -14.29
N ASN A 33 -21.53 -6.67 -13.04
CA ASN A 33 -22.72 -7.15 -12.33
C ASN A 33 -23.30 -6.00 -11.50
N GLY A 34 -23.99 -5.06 -12.16
CA GLY A 34 -24.79 -4.03 -11.50
C GLY A 34 -24.48 -2.58 -11.89
N PRO A 35 -25.36 -1.63 -11.51
CA PRO A 35 -25.19 -0.21 -11.79
C PRO A 35 -23.94 0.37 -11.11
N GLU A 36 -23.40 1.47 -11.65
CA GLU A 36 -22.31 2.19 -10.99
C GLU A 36 -22.77 2.73 -9.61
N PRO A 37 -21.91 2.66 -8.57
CA PRO A 37 -22.23 3.27 -7.29
C PRO A 37 -22.52 4.77 -7.45
N ALA A 38 -23.43 5.30 -6.63
CA ALA A 38 -23.75 6.72 -6.65
C ALA A 38 -22.49 7.59 -6.46
N GLY A 39 -22.34 8.62 -7.30
CA GLY A 39 -21.19 9.53 -7.27
C GLY A 39 -19.89 8.98 -7.87
N VAL A 40 -19.92 7.79 -8.49
CA VAL A 40 -18.78 7.21 -9.23
C VAL A 40 -19.11 7.17 -10.71
N ARG A 41 -18.28 7.78 -11.55
CA ARG A 41 -18.37 7.65 -13.01
C ARG A 41 -17.09 7.00 -13.54
N SER A 42 -17.24 5.98 -14.39
CA SER A 42 -16.11 5.49 -15.18
C SER A 42 -15.85 6.42 -16.36
N GLU A 43 -14.58 6.81 -16.56
CA GLU A 43 -14.19 7.62 -17.72
C GLU A 43 -13.70 6.70 -18.86
N PRO A 44 -14.31 6.74 -20.06
CA PRO A 44 -13.77 6.05 -21.22
C PRO A 44 -12.58 6.81 -21.79
N GLY A 45 -11.40 6.18 -21.79
CA GLY A 45 -10.21 6.71 -22.50
C GLY A 45 -9.39 7.74 -21.72
N SER A 46 -8.28 8.16 -22.35
CA SER A 46 -7.08 8.76 -21.75
C SER A 46 -7.29 9.81 -20.64
N PRO A 47 -6.43 9.81 -19.60
CA PRO A 47 -6.56 10.69 -18.45
C PRO A 47 -6.42 12.18 -18.80
N ALA A 48 -7.39 12.99 -18.35
CA ALA A 48 -7.47 14.43 -18.63
C ALA A 48 -6.36 15.28 -17.98
N ARG A 49 -5.58 14.74 -17.04
CA ARG A 49 -4.55 15.50 -16.29
C ARG A 49 -3.14 14.93 -16.48
N PRO A 50 -2.08 15.75 -16.66
CA PRO A 50 -0.68 15.30 -16.77
C PRO A 50 -0.20 14.44 -15.59
N GLY A 51 -0.67 14.78 -14.37
CA GLY A 51 -0.41 14.00 -13.16
C GLY A 51 -1.03 12.60 -13.21
N VAL A 52 -2.23 12.45 -13.78
CA VAL A 52 -2.89 11.15 -13.94
C VAL A 52 -2.32 10.39 -15.15
N ALA A 53 -1.99 11.09 -16.24
CA ALA A 53 -1.40 10.54 -17.47
C ALA A 53 -0.04 9.87 -17.26
N SER A 54 0.84 10.49 -16.49
CA SER A 54 2.14 9.91 -16.15
C SER A 54 2.04 8.61 -15.31
N HIS A 55 0.91 8.38 -14.63
CA HIS A 55 0.68 7.20 -13.80
C HIS A 55 -0.18 6.14 -14.52
N ALA A 56 -1.10 6.54 -15.40
CA ALA A 56 -1.90 5.62 -16.21
C ALA A 56 -1.05 4.71 -17.12
N GLY A 57 0.20 5.09 -17.41
CA GLY A 57 1.19 4.28 -18.13
C GLY A 57 1.73 3.05 -17.39
N TYR A 58 1.17 2.68 -16.23
CA TYR A 58 1.61 1.54 -15.42
C TYR A 58 0.44 0.70 -14.91
N GLY A 59 0.59 -0.63 -15.00
CA GLY A 59 -0.36 -1.64 -14.57
C GLY A 59 -0.57 -2.74 -15.62
N GLY A 60 -1.47 -3.67 -15.33
CA GLY A 60 -1.94 -4.69 -16.29
C GLY A 60 -1.44 -6.08 -15.93
N PRO A 61 -1.48 -7.04 -16.89
CA PRO A 61 -0.93 -8.37 -16.69
C PRO A 61 0.50 -8.32 -16.14
N GLY A 62 0.80 -9.15 -15.14
CA GLY A 62 2.08 -9.09 -14.43
C GLY A 62 2.16 -8.05 -13.31
N SER A 63 1.06 -7.35 -12.98
CA SER A 63 0.97 -6.59 -11.73
C SER A 63 0.88 -7.54 -10.53
N PHE A 64 1.63 -7.25 -9.47
CA PHE A 64 1.63 -8.04 -8.23
C PHE A 64 1.80 -7.14 -7.00
N ILE A 65 1.34 -7.62 -5.84
CA ILE A 65 1.55 -6.99 -4.53
C ILE A 65 2.54 -7.84 -3.74
N VAL A 66 3.48 -7.19 -3.07
CA VAL A 66 4.32 -7.82 -2.04
C VAL A 66 3.82 -7.37 -0.67
N ASP A 67 3.34 -8.33 0.12
CA ASP A 67 2.94 -8.18 1.52
C ASP A 67 4.04 -8.72 2.44
N MET A 68 4.72 -7.82 3.15
CA MET A 68 5.74 -8.19 4.13
C MET A 68 5.12 -8.35 5.53
N GLN A 69 4.04 -9.14 5.59
CA GLN A 69 3.24 -9.58 6.73
C GLN A 69 3.24 -8.66 7.97
N GLY A 70 3.07 -7.37 7.69
CA GLY A 70 3.10 -6.27 8.63
C GLY A 70 2.61 -6.44 10.06
N ILE A 71 1.34 -6.77 10.24
CA ILE A 71 0.75 -6.61 11.56
C ILE A 71 0.96 -7.80 12.48
N ASP A 72 1.21 -9.00 11.95
CA ASP A 72 1.63 -10.13 12.78
C ASP A 72 2.99 -9.84 13.42
N ALA A 73 3.87 -9.15 12.71
CA ALA A 73 5.06 -8.64 13.36
C ALA A 73 4.73 -7.65 14.48
N PHE A 74 3.75 -6.75 14.38
CA PHE A 74 3.35 -5.93 15.53
C PHE A 74 2.71 -6.73 16.69
N LEU A 75 1.96 -7.77 16.35
CA LEU A 75 1.30 -8.66 17.30
C LEU A 75 2.22 -9.71 17.91
N PHE A 76 3.42 -9.97 17.37
CA PHE A 76 4.30 -11.05 17.83
C PHE A 76 5.80 -10.70 17.85
N ALA A 77 6.20 -9.48 17.48
CA ALA A 77 7.56 -9.13 17.05
C ALA A 77 8.69 -9.67 17.94
N ARG A 78 9.46 -10.57 17.34
CA ARG A 78 10.92 -10.67 17.54
C ARG A 78 11.71 -10.01 16.40
N ALA A 79 11.08 -9.62 15.28
CA ALA A 79 11.69 -8.87 14.18
C ALA A 79 10.93 -7.56 13.97
N LYS A 80 11.64 -6.43 13.99
CA LYS A 80 11.04 -5.08 13.83
C LYS A 80 11.22 -4.51 12.44
N TYR A 81 12.16 -5.07 11.67
CA TYR A 81 12.58 -4.54 10.38
C TYR A 81 12.80 -5.68 9.39
N PHE A 82 12.52 -5.41 8.12
CA PHE A 82 12.92 -6.20 6.96
C PHE A 82 13.78 -5.34 6.03
N ARG A 83 14.44 -5.99 5.07
CA ARG A 83 15.17 -5.31 4.00
C ARG A 83 14.30 -5.27 2.76
N ASP A 84 14.10 -4.09 2.20
CA ASP A 84 13.35 -3.91 0.95
C ASP A 84 13.99 -4.69 -0.20
N GLU A 85 15.32 -4.81 -0.20
CA GLU A 85 16.07 -5.71 -1.07
C GLU A 85 15.53 -7.16 -1.05
N ALA A 86 15.20 -7.71 0.12
CA ALA A 86 14.67 -9.07 0.21
C ALA A 86 13.31 -9.21 -0.48
N ALA A 87 12.47 -8.17 -0.45
CA ALA A 87 11.20 -8.13 -1.18
C ALA A 87 11.43 -8.17 -2.69
N ARG A 88 12.39 -7.38 -3.18
CA ARG A 88 12.77 -7.32 -4.60
C ARG A 88 13.37 -8.64 -5.08
N GLN A 89 14.30 -9.22 -4.30
CA GLN A 89 14.88 -10.53 -4.59
C GLN A 89 13.83 -11.64 -4.61
N ALA A 90 12.85 -11.62 -3.69
CA ALA A 90 11.74 -12.56 -3.71
C ALA A 90 10.93 -12.45 -5.01
N ALA A 91 10.61 -11.23 -5.45
CA ALA A 91 9.86 -11.01 -6.68
C ALA A 91 10.61 -11.53 -7.91
N VAL A 92 11.94 -11.30 -7.98
CA VAL A 92 12.80 -11.82 -9.05
C VAL A 92 12.84 -13.35 -9.02
N ALA A 93 13.08 -13.94 -7.85
CA ALA A 93 13.23 -15.39 -7.71
C ALA A 93 11.92 -16.16 -7.94
N LEU A 94 10.76 -15.52 -7.76
CA LEU A 94 9.45 -16.06 -8.11
C LEU A 94 9.07 -15.86 -9.58
N GLY A 95 9.95 -15.25 -10.39
CA GLY A 95 9.72 -15.01 -11.81
C GLY A 95 8.64 -13.96 -12.09
N LEU A 96 8.40 -13.03 -11.16
CA LEU A 96 7.39 -11.97 -11.30
C LEU A 96 7.91 -10.73 -12.02
N VAL A 97 9.22 -10.66 -12.20
CA VAL A 97 9.94 -9.51 -12.73
C VAL A 97 10.50 -9.85 -14.10
N HIS A 98 10.14 -9.05 -15.10
CA HIS A 98 10.73 -9.10 -16.43
C HIS A 98 11.89 -8.10 -16.51
N GLN A 99 13.08 -8.56 -16.93
CA GLN A 99 14.31 -7.76 -16.87
C GLN A 99 14.26 -6.49 -17.75
N ASP A 100 13.54 -6.55 -18.86
CA ASP A 100 13.37 -5.42 -19.80
C ASP A 100 12.20 -4.49 -19.41
N THR A 101 11.54 -4.77 -18.29
CA THR A 101 10.37 -4.00 -17.83
C THR A 101 10.74 -3.08 -16.68
N SER A 102 10.27 -1.83 -16.77
CA SER A 102 10.26 -0.90 -15.64
C SER A 102 8.97 -1.06 -14.85
N TYR A 103 9.03 -0.92 -13.53
CA TYR A 103 7.89 -1.05 -12.64
C TYR A 103 7.68 0.25 -11.85
N LEU A 104 6.42 0.69 -11.75
CA LEU A 104 6.02 1.65 -10.74
C LEU A 104 5.69 0.89 -9.46
N ARG A 105 6.48 1.11 -8.41
CA ARG A 105 6.20 0.63 -7.07
C ARG A 105 5.38 1.67 -6.30
N ILE A 106 4.20 1.28 -5.85
CA ILE A 106 3.35 2.10 -4.98
C ILE A 106 2.92 1.34 -3.74
N GLY A 107 2.71 2.03 -2.64
CA GLY A 107 2.07 1.44 -1.48
C GLY A 107 2.51 2.10 -0.18
N ALA A 108 2.51 1.28 0.87
CA ALA A 108 2.87 1.72 2.20
C ALA A 108 4.05 0.92 2.73
N ALA A 109 4.84 1.56 3.57
CA ALA A 109 5.81 0.89 4.42
C ALA A 109 6.02 1.68 5.72
N GLY A 110 6.94 1.23 6.56
CA GLY A 110 7.50 2.09 7.60
C GLY A 110 9.00 2.19 7.49
N ALA A 111 9.59 3.21 8.12
CA ALA A 111 11.04 3.38 8.21
C ALA A 111 11.47 3.51 9.67
N PRO A 112 12.57 2.86 10.09
CA PRO A 112 13.19 3.13 11.39
C PRO A 112 13.77 4.54 11.45
N PRO A 113 13.88 5.13 12.65
CA PRO A 113 14.75 6.27 12.86
C PRO A 113 16.23 5.89 12.64
N THR A 114 17.00 6.81 12.08
CA THR A 114 18.46 6.75 11.90
C THR A 114 19.06 8.10 12.29
N ALA A 115 20.40 8.23 12.21
CA ALA A 115 21.06 9.52 12.41
C ALA A 115 20.64 10.60 11.40
N HIS A 116 20.09 10.20 10.25
CA HIS A 116 19.77 11.11 9.14
C HIS A 116 18.27 11.12 8.79
N HIS A 117 17.44 10.35 9.49
CA HIS A 117 16.03 10.21 9.16
C HIS A 117 15.20 9.92 10.43
N PRO A 118 14.08 10.62 10.65
CA PRO A 118 13.29 10.50 11.89
C PRO A 118 12.50 9.19 12.01
N GLY A 119 12.41 8.42 10.92
CA GLY A 119 11.56 7.24 10.82
C GLY A 119 10.10 7.62 10.60
N GLY A 120 9.18 6.65 10.64
CA GLY A 120 7.74 6.91 10.51
C GLY A 120 7.05 6.06 9.47
N GLU A 121 5.84 6.47 9.10
CA GLU A 121 5.05 5.86 8.03
C GLU A 121 5.54 6.31 6.68
N VAL A 122 5.56 5.43 5.69
CA VAL A 122 6.16 5.67 4.38
C VAL A 122 5.11 5.54 3.29
N VAL A 123 5.02 6.57 2.46
CA VAL A 123 4.36 6.51 1.15
C VAL A 123 5.39 6.04 0.13
N GLU A 124 5.26 4.80 -0.32
CA GLU A 124 6.09 4.27 -1.40
C GLU A 124 5.58 4.77 -2.75
N HIS A 125 6.46 5.46 -3.49
CA HIS A 125 6.26 5.87 -4.87
C HIS A 125 7.60 5.91 -5.59
N SER A 126 7.97 4.81 -6.25
CA SER A 126 9.29 4.64 -6.85
C SER A 126 9.21 4.02 -8.25
N LEU A 127 10.06 4.47 -9.16
CA LEU A 127 10.24 3.85 -10.47
C LEU A 127 11.44 2.91 -10.40
N LEU A 128 11.21 1.62 -10.60
CA LEU A 128 12.19 0.55 -10.48
C LEU A 128 12.45 -0.09 -11.85
N SER A 129 13.67 -0.54 -12.11
CA SER A 129 14.04 -1.19 -13.38
C SER A 129 15.25 -2.10 -13.23
N GLY A 130 15.46 -2.97 -14.22
CA GLY A 130 16.59 -3.87 -14.31
C GLY A 130 16.54 -5.07 -13.35
N PRO A 131 17.57 -5.93 -13.37
CA PRO A 131 17.56 -7.22 -12.66
C PRO A 131 17.43 -7.12 -11.13
N ALA A 132 17.90 -6.01 -10.54
CA ALA A 132 17.84 -5.77 -9.10
C ALA A 132 16.64 -4.91 -8.66
N LEU A 133 15.77 -4.50 -9.60
CA LEU A 133 14.70 -3.53 -9.35
C LEU A 133 15.24 -2.27 -8.64
N ALA A 134 16.35 -1.73 -9.14
CA ALA A 134 16.93 -0.47 -8.66
C ALA A 134 16.18 0.71 -9.28
N GLY A 135 16.17 1.88 -8.63
CA GLY A 135 15.26 2.93 -9.08
C GLY A 135 15.43 4.34 -8.52
N ALA A 136 14.75 5.26 -9.20
CA ALA A 136 14.54 6.63 -8.74
C ALA A 136 13.31 6.67 -7.83
N SER A 137 13.48 7.18 -6.61
CA SER A 137 12.44 7.16 -5.59
C SER A 137 11.92 8.56 -5.31
N ARG A 138 10.59 8.69 -5.27
CA ARG A 138 9.88 9.84 -4.70
C ARG A 138 9.23 9.45 -3.36
N THR A 139 9.76 8.41 -2.73
CA THR A 139 9.26 7.88 -1.47
C THR A 139 9.60 8.83 -0.33
N SER A 140 8.60 9.10 0.50
CA SER A 140 8.71 9.99 1.65
C SER A 140 8.10 9.36 2.88
N SER A 141 8.61 9.72 4.04
CA SER A 141 8.05 9.32 5.32
C SER A 141 7.35 10.47 6.02
N GLY A 142 6.32 10.14 6.79
CA GLY A 142 5.64 11.00 7.74
C GLY A 142 6.00 10.61 9.15
N HIS A 143 6.40 11.60 9.95
CA HIS A 143 6.64 11.45 11.37
C HIS A 143 5.92 12.55 12.13
N LEU A 144 5.62 12.28 13.40
CA LEU A 144 5.07 13.30 14.30
C LEU A 144 6.22 13.92 15.11
N PRO A 145 6.63 15.17 14.86
CA PRO A 145 7.61 15.86 15.68
C PRO A 145 7.14 15.95 17.14
N GLY A 146 8.08 15.95 18.09
CA GLY A 146 7.75 16.08 19.50
C GLY A 146 6.96 17.36 19.78
N GLY A 147 5.79 17.22 20.41
CA GLY A 147 4.91 18.35 20.74
C GLY A 147 4.05 18.87 19.59
N SER A 148 4.13 18.27 18.39
CA SER A 148 3.28 18.63 17.26
C SER A 148 2.02 17.76 17.21
N GLU A 149 0.91 18.34 16.76
CA GLU A 149 -0.31 17.61 16.38
C GLU A 149 -0.27 17.16 14.90
N PHE A 150 0.70 17.72 14.16
CA PHE A 150 0.80 17.69 12.71
C PHE A 150 2.08 16.98 12.26
N SER A 151 1.99 16.19 11.19
CA SER A 151 3.11 15.38 10.71
C SER A 151 4.02 16.13 9.76
N ALA A 152 5.31 15.97 9.96
CA ALA A 152 6.32 16.46 9.02
C ALA A 152 6.75 15.37 8.04
N VAL A 153 7.19 15.78 6.86
CA VAL A 153 7.75 14.89 5.83
C VAL A 153 9.27 14.83 5.92
N ALA A 154 9.82 13.63 5.74
CA ALA A 154 11.24 13.42 5.49
C ALA A 154 11.42 12.53 4.25
N PRO A 155 12.23 12.92 3.26
CA PRO A 155 12.54 12.06 2.13
C PRO A 155 13.35 10.85 2.61
N LEU A 156 13.07 9.65 2.05
CA LEU A 156 13.82 8.44 2.41
C LEU A 156 15.17 8.30 1.68
N ARG A 157 15.46 9.24 0.79
CA ARG A 157 16.73 9.40 0.10
C ARG A 157 17.14 10.86 0.22
N THR A 158 18.35 11.12 0.72
CA THR A 158 18.93 12.46 0.81
C THR A 158 20.15 12.52 -0.10
N ASP A 159 20.56 13.72 -0.51
CA ASP A 159 21.77 13.88 -1.34
C ASP A 159 23.04 13.37 -0.64
N SER A 160 23.03 13.32 0.69
CA SER A 160 24.09 12.78 1.55
C SER A 160 24.09 11.25 1.72
N SER A 161 23.02 10.56 1.30
CA SER A 161 22.90 9.10 1.32
C SER A 161 22.17 8.63 0.06
N PRO A 162 22.90 8.24 -1.01
CA PRO A 162 22.29 7.92 -2.30
C PRO A 162 21.39 6.69 -2.24
N ASP A 163 21.56 5.84 -1.23
CA ASP A 163 20.77 4.64 -1.04
C ASP A 163 19.45 4.96 -0.33
N LEU A 164 18.35 4.50 -0.95
CA LEU A 164 17.05 4.40 -0.28
C LEU A 164 17.27 3.65 1.04
N LEU A 165 16.72 4.17 2.15
CA LEU A 165 16.74 3.43 3.41
C LEU A 165 16.25 1.99 3.13
N ASP A 166 17.12 0.99 3.23
CA ASP A 166 16.73 -0.38 2.85
C ASP A 166 15.98 -1.07 3.99
N LEU A 167 16.31 -0.70 5.23
CA LEU A 167 15.57 -1.15 6.40
C LEU A 167 14.19 -0.49 6.43
N ARG A 168 13.19 -1.35 6.49
CA ARG A 168 11.78 -0.98 6.53
C ARG A 168 11.13 -1.66 7.72
N SER A 169 10.28 -0.92 8.42
CA SER A 169 9.49 -1.46 9.52
C SER A 169 8.46 -2.43 8.98
N VAL A 170 8.26 -3.56 9.67
CA VAL A 170 7.42 -4.67 9.22
C VAL A 170 5.95 -4.23 9.19
N TYR A 171 5.53 -3.62 8.07
CA TYR A 171 4.15 -3.36 7.63
C TYR A 171 4.09 -2.81 6.21
N SER A 172 4.93 -3.36 5.33
CA SER A 172 4.91 -2.91 3.96
C SER A 172 4.04 -3.76 3.07
N HIS A 173 3.22 -3.06 2.29
CA HIS A 173 2.35 -3.61 1.28
C HIS A 173 2.56 -2.75 0.04
N THR A 174 3.30 -3.27 -0.92
CA THR A 174 3.68 -2.52 -2.12
C THR A 174 3.25 -3.27 -3.37
N ALA A 175 2.51 -2.58 -4.24
CA ALA A 175 2.23 -3.06 -5.57
C ALA A 175 3.37 -2.71 -6.52
N PHE A 176 3.68 -3.63 -7.42
CA PHE A 176 4.59 -3.48 -8.53
C PHE A 176 3.76 -3.50 -9.81
N LEU A 177 3.70 -2.36 -10.47
CA LEU A 177 2.88 -2.14 -11.66
C LEU A 177 3.82 -2.04 -12.87
N PRO A 178 3.80 -2.98 -13.82
CA PRO A 178 4.68 -2.93 -14.98
C PRO A 178 4.36 -1.72 -15.86
N ARG A 179 5.38 -1.15 -16.48
CA ARG A 179 5.23 -0.09 -17.47
C ARG A 179 4.54 -0.67 -18.71
N ILE A 180 3.58 0.08 -19.22
CA ILE A 180 2.94 -0.23 -20.49
C ILE A 180 3.89 0.14 -21.63
N ALA A 181 4.12 -0.79 -22.56
CA ALA A 181 5.03 -0.60 -23.69
C ALA A 181 4.59 0.57 -24.61
N ASP A 182 3.30 0.62 -24.96
CA ASP A 182 2.71 1.72 -25.73
C ASP A 182 1.40 2.22 -25.04
N PRO A 183 1.48 3.30 -24.25
CA PRO A 183 0.31 3.87 -23.58
C PRO A 183 -0.76 4.43 -24.53
N ALA A 184 -0.41 4.73 -25.79
CA ALA A 184 -1.34 5.33 -26.76
C ALA A 184 -2.22 4.26 -27.44
N THR A 185 -1.74 3.02 -27.52
CA THR A 185 -2.45 1.92 -28.20
C THR A 185 -2.87 0.80 -27.27
N ALA A 186 -2.32 0.73 -26.05
CA ALA A 186 -2.72 -0.26 -25.07
C ALA A 186 -3.99 0.16 -24.32
N PRO A 187 -4.91 -0.77 -24.02
CA PRO A 187 -6.03 -0.49 -23.13
C PRO A 187 -5.50 -0.03 -21.77
N VAL A 188 -6.15 1.00 -21.19
CA VAL A 188 -5.79 1.47 -19.84
C VAL A 188 -5.90 0.27 -18.89
N PRO A 189 -4.82 -0.14 -18.21
CA PRO A 189 -4.78 -1.40 -17.47
C PRO A 189 -5.51 -1.33 -16.12
N GLY A 190 -6.24 -0.23 -15.89
CA GLY A 190 -6.98 0.04 -14.69
C GLY A 190 -8.25 0.82 -15.00
N HIS A 191 -9.09 0.96 -13.98
CA HIS A 191 -10.31 1.71 -14.04
C HIS A 191 -10.00 3.17 -13.68
N LEU A 192 -10.29 4.08 -14.60
CA LEU A 192 -10.27 5.52 -14.36
C LEU A 192 -11.64 5.93 -13.82
N LEU A 193 -11.67 6.39 -12.58
CA LEU A 193 -12.89 6.82 -11.91
C LEU A 193 -12.78 8.31 -11.63
N ARG A 194 -13.88 9.00 -11.90
CA ARG A 194 -14.13 10.33 -11.38
C ARG A 194 -15.17 10.24 -10.28
N LEU A 195 -14.82 10.75 -9.11
CA LEU A 195 -15.75 10.83 -7.98
C LEU A 195 -16.38 12.22 -7.94
N GLU A 196 -17.70 12.27 -7.98
CA GLU A 196 -18.49 13.50 -7.85
C GLU A 196 -19.08 13.55 -6.45
N GLY A 197 -18.69 14.56 -5.67
CA GLY A 197 -19.22 14.77 -4.32
C GLY A 197 -20.71 15.11 -4.33
N ALA A 198 -21.43 14.63 -3.32
CA ALA A 198 -22.85 14.93 -3.10
C ALA A 198 -23.06 15.72 -1.80
N SER A 199 -24.20 16.40 -1.66
CA SER A 199 -24.62 17.03 -0.42
C SER A 199 -24.69 15.99 0.71
N GLY A 200 -23.86 16.14 1.74
CA GLY A 200 -23.68 15.14 2.82
C GLY A 200 -22.32 14.42 2.80
N GLY A 201 -21.51 14.62 1.75
CA GLY A 201 -20.14 14.11 1.64
C GLY A 201 -20.05 12.66 1.17
N LEU A 202 -19.39 12.43 0.04
CA LEU A 202 -19.08 11.07 -0.43
C LEU A 202 -17.75 10.62 0.16
N ASN A 203 -17.74 9.53 0.93
CA ASN A 203 -16.46 8.93 1.33
C ASN A 203 -15.83 8.20 0.14
N ALA A 204 -14.73 8.74 -0.40
CA ALA A 204 -14.06 8.23 -1.58
C ALA A 204 -13.60 6.77 -1.42
N LEU A 205 -13.12 6.39 -0.23
CA LEU A 205 -12.62 5.03 0.00
C LEU A 205 -13.76 4.00 -0.03
N ASP A 206 -14.91 4.34 0.54
CA ASP A 206 -16.10 3.50 0.49
C ASP A 206 -16.63 3.38 -0.95
N ALA A 207 -16.66 4.48 -1.69
CA ALA A 207 -17.08 4.51 -3.10
C ALA A 207 -16.19 3.62 -3.98
N VAL A 208 -14.88 3.72 -3.84
CA VAL A 208 -13.92 2.89 -4.59
C VAL A 208 -14.03 1.41 -4.19
N THR A 209 -14.19 1.12 -2.90
CA THR A 209 -14.36 -0.27 -2.42
C THR A 209 -15.67 -0.88 -2.94
N ALA A 210 -16.75 -0.10 -2.97
CA ALA A 210 -18.03 -0.53 -3.54
C ALA A 210 -17.93 -0.79 -5.04
N TYR A 211 -17.24 0.10 -5.77
CA TYR A 211 -16.98 -0.07 -7.21
C TYR A 211 -16.20 -1.35 -7.50
N ALA A 212 -15.12 -1.60 -6.74
CA ALA A 212 -14.30 -2.80 -6.88
C ALA A 212 -15.13 -4.07 -6.63
N ARG A 213 -15.92 -4.08 -5.55
CA ARG A 213 -16.80 -5.21 -5.19
C ARG A 213 -17.83 -5.50 -6.27
N ALA A 214 -18.50 -4.48 -6.82
CA ALA A 214 -19.50 -4.65 -7.88
C ALA A 214 -18.92 -5.27 -9.17
N ARG A 215 -17.60 -5.16 -9.36
CA ARG A 215 -16.85 -5.72 -10.50
C ARG A 215 -16.08 -6.98 -10.16
N GLY A 216 -16.26 -7.55 -8.97
CA GLY A 216 -15.54 -8.74 -8.53
C GLY A 216 -14.02 -8.54 -8.46
N ILE A 217 -13.55 -7.31 -8.23
CA ILE A 217 -12.13 -7.01 -8.04
C ILE A 217 -11.84 -7.15 -6.55
N THR A 218 -11.12 -8.20 -6.19
CA THR A 218 -10.80 -8.51 -4.79
C THR A 218 -9.48 -7.92 -4.34
N SER A 219 -8.58 -7.64 -5.28
CA SER A 219 -7.24 -7.11 -4.99
C SER A 219 -6.84 -6.09 -6.02
N TYR A 220 -6.34 -4.94 -5.55
CA TYR A 220 -5.99 -3.82 -6.41
C TYR A 220 -4.96 -2.89 -5.78
N ALA A 221 -4.22 -2.21 -6.65
CA ALA A 221 -3.44 -1.04 -6.30
C ALA A 221 -4.27 0.21 -6.61
N ILE A 222 -4.18 1.23 -5.74
CA ILE A 222 -4.96 2.46 -5.88
C ILE A 222 -4.03 3.68 -5.91
N ARG A 223 -4.35 4.59 -6.82
CA ARG A 223 -3.80 5.95 -6.88
C ARG A 223 -4.96 6.93 -6.91
N MET A 224 -4.98 7.90 -6.01
CA MET A 224 -5.99 8.96 -6.02
C MET A 224 -5.32 10.32 -6.06
N PHE A 225 -5.88 11.21 -6.85
CA PHE A 225 -5.44 12.59 -6.97
C PHE A 225 -6.63 13.49 -6.71
N VAL A 226 -6.52 14.33 -5.68
CA VAL A 226 -7.58 15.22 -5.25
C VAL A 226 -7.09 16.65 -5.35
N SER A 227 -7.88 17.50 -5.97
CA SER A 227 -7.67 18.94 -5.97
C SER A 227 -8.99 19.67 -5.77
N VAL A 228 -8.91 20.85 -5.18
CA VAL A 228 -10.04 21.71 -4.90
C VAL A 228 -10.05 22.85 -5.90
N ALA A 229 -11.16 23.02 -6.61
CA ALA A 229 -11.38 24.18 -7.46
C ALA A 229 -12.05 25.34 -6.70
N ASP A 230 -12.90 25.01 -5.71
CA ASP A 230 -13.67 25.97 -4.90
C ASP A 230 -13.46 25.72 -3.40
N GLU A 231 -13.05 26.75 -2.66
CA GLU A 231 -12.82 26.67 -1.21
C GLU A 231 -14.09 26.80 -0.36
N ALA A 232 -15.25 27.07 -0.96
CA ALA A 232 -16.50 27.22 -0.22
C ALA A 232 -16.88 25.95 0.56
N ASP A 233 -16.59 24.77 0.00
CA ASP A 233 -16.80 23.47 0.66
C ASP A 233 -15.65 22.51 0.33
N PRO A 234 -14.49 22.60 1.02
CA PRO A 234 -13.32 21.81 0.72
C PRO A 234 -13.46 20.38 1.28
N PRO A 235 -12.84 19.37 0.63
CA PRO A 235 -12.91 18.00 1.07
C PRO A 235 -12.25 17.82 2.44
N VAL A 236 -12.90 17.02 3.29
CA VAL A 236 -12.43 16.71 4.64
C VAL A 236 -11.61 15.43 4.61
N ILE A 237 -10.44 15.50 5.22
CA ILE A 237 -9.46 14.43 5.23
C ILE A 237 -9.25 13.98 6.67
N VAL A 238 -9.38 12.68 6.92
CA VAL A 238 -9.05 12.04 8.18
C VAL A 238 -7.87 11.11 7.94
N GLY A 239 -6.73 11.46 8.52
CA GLY A 239 -5.48 10.72 8.45
C GLY A 239 -5.04 10.20 9.81
N ARG A 240 -4.08 9.29 9.81
CA ARG A 240 -3.45 8.77 11.02
C ARG A 240 -1.95 8.68 10.83
N VAL A 241 -1.19 9.12 11.82
CA VAL A 241 0.28 9.09 11.80
C VAL A 241 0.80 8.33 13.00
N LEU A 242 1.70 7.39 12.77
CA LEU A 242 2.41 6.71 13.86
C LEU A 242 3.30 7.68 14.64
N ARG A 243 3.06 7.79 15.96
CA ARG A 243 3.90 8.53 16.90
C ARG A 243 5.27 7.86 17.09
N ARG A 244 5.28 6.53 17.06
CA ARG A 244 6.47 5.69 17.18
C ARG A 244 6.21 4.29 16.69
N ILE A 245 7.26 3.60 16.26
CA ILE A 245 7.21 2.17 15.98
C ILE A 245 7.11 1.40 17.33
N PRO A 246 6.17 0.43 17.45
CA PRO A 246 6.10 -0.50 18.57
C PRO A 246 7.46 -1.13 18.93
N ARG A 247 7.85 -0.99 20.21
CA ARG A 247 9.09 -1.60 20.72
C ARG A 247 8.90 -3.01 21.26
N ARG A 248 7.66 -3.41 21.54
CA ARG A 248 7.25 -4.71 22.08
C ARG A 248 5.97 -5.16 21.37
N ARG A 249 5.68 -6.46 21.49
CA ARG A 249 4.39 -7.06 21.11
C ARG A 249 3.23 -6.27 21.73
N LEU A 250 2.24 -5.95 20.91
CA LEU A 250 0.98 -5.35 21.36
C LEU A 250 0.10 -6.42 22.01
N ARG A 251 -0.55 -6.08 23.12
CA ARG A 251 -1.45 -6.97 23.88
C ARG A 251 -2.92 -6.68 23.61
N THR A 252 -3.26 -5.44 23.24
CA THR A 252 -4.64 -4.99 23.00
C THR A 252 -4.71 -4.08 21.79
N VAL A 253 -5.90 -3.97 21.20
CA VAL A 253 -6.16 -3.02 20.10
C VAL A 253 -5.91 -1.58 20.55
N GLN A 254 -6.18 -1.27 21.83
CA GLN A 254 -5.93 0.06 22.39
C GLN A 254 -4.46 0.44 22.31
N GLU A 255 -3.54 -0.47 22.65
CA GLU A 255 -2.09 -0.21 22.52
C GLU A 255 -1.68 0.09 21.06
N ALA A 256 -2.39 -0.47 20.08
CA ALA A 256 -2.19 -0.14 18.67
C ALA A 256 -2.69 1.27 18.35
N THR A 257 -3.78 1.74 18.98
CA THR A 257 -4.34 3.09 18.80
C THR A 257 -3.49 4.16 19.49
N ASP A 258 -3.00 3.91 20.70
CA ASP A 258 -2.27 4.88 21.54
C ASP A 258 -0.94 5.35 20.93
N ILE A 259 -0.36 4.53 20.06
CA ILE A 259 0.91 4.81 19.36
C ILE A 259 0.72 5.61 18.08
N ALA A 260 -0.49 6.08 17.79
CA ALA A 260 -0.78 6.92 16.64
C ALA A 260 -1.56 8.18 17.04
N SER A 261 -1.51 9.18 16.18
CA SER A 261 -2.33 10.37 16.28
C SER A 261 -3.26 10.44 15.08
N GLU A 262 -4.53 10.70 15.33
CA GLU A 262 -5.47 11.07 14.28
C GLU A 262 -5.25 12.55 13.91
N GLN A 263 -5.41 12.85 12.62
CA GLN A 263 -5.31 14.19 12.06
C GLN A 263 -6.54 14.44 11.20
N ILE A 264 -7.22 15.56 11.43
CA ILE A 264 -8.37 15.98 10.65
C ILE A 264 -8.07 17.35 10.05
N PHE A 265 -8.14 17.47 8.73
CA PHE A 265 -7.89 18.73 8.04
C PHE A 265 -8.71 18.84 6.74
N ARG A 266 -8.69 20.02 6.14
CA ARG A 266 -9.37 20.34 4.88
C ARG A 266 -8.34 20.67 3.82
N LEU A 267 -8.53 20.16 2.61
CA LEU A 267 -7.68 20.50 1.47
C LEU A 267 -7.95 21.94 1.03
N ARG A 268 -6.92 22.77 0.91
CA ARG A 268 -7.04 24.18 0.49
C ARG A 268 -6.78 24.36 -1.00
N SER A 269 -7.17 25.50 -1.55
CA SER A 269 -6.82 25.87 -2.93
C SER A 269 -5.30 25.92 -3.10
N GLY A 270 -4.83 25.46 -4.26
CA GLY A 270 -3.40 25.33 -4.56
C GLY A 270 -2.70 24.16 -3.85
N GLN A 271 -3.42 23.35 -3.08
CA GLN A 271 -2.94 22.07 -2.55
C GLN A 271 -3.45 20.90 -3.40
N GLU A 272 -2.64 19.85 -3.47
CA GLU A 272 -3.01 18.57 -4.08
C GLU A 272 -2.78 17.44 -3.09
N LEU A 273 -3.79 16.57 -2.94
CA LEU A 273 -3.64 15.33 -2.19
C LEU A 273 -3.34 14.19 -3.15
N HIS A 274 -2.23 13.49 -2.90
CA HIS A 274 -1.84 12.30 -3.66
C HIS A 274 -1.91 11.10 -2.73
N CYS A 275 -2.75 10.12 -3.06
CA CYS A 275 -2.92 8.91 -2.25
C CYS A 275 -2.46 7.68 -3.01
N PHE A 276 -1.73 6.80 -2.32
CA PHE A 276 -1.16 5.58 -2.87
C PHE A 276 -1.40 4.43 -1.90
N GLY A 277 -1.81 3.28 -2.41
CA GLY A 277 -2.07 2.15 -1.53
C GLY A 277 -2.39 0.87 -2.24
N THR A 278 -2.74 -0.13 -1.43
CA THR A 278 -3.19 -1.44 -1.88
C THR A 278 -4.41 -1.87 -1.08
N HIS A 279 -5.26 -2.64 -1.73
CA HIS A 279 -6.35 -3.37 -1.10
C HIS A 279 -6.26 -4.82 -1.53
N TYR A 280 -6.35 -5.74 -0.59
CA TYR A 280 -6.49 -7.17 -0.82
C TYR A 280 -7.03 -7.83 0.47
N PRO A 281 -7.67 -9.01 0.39
CA PRO A 281 -8.26 -9.67 1.55
C PRO A 281 -7.13 -10.28 2.39
N ARG A 282 -6.52 -9.45 3.22
CA ARG A 282 -5.42 -9.87 4.09
C ARG A 282 -5.96 -10.80 5.16
N ARG A 283 -5.69 -12.10 5.02
CA ARG A 283 -6.00 -13.12 6.02
C ARG A 283 -4.77 -13.46 6.84
N SER A 284 -4.68 -12.86 8.02
CA SER A 284 -3.86 -13.42 9.10
C SER A 284 -4.79 -14.02 10.15
N VAL A 285 -4.64 -15.33 10.40
CA VAL A 285 -5.37 -16.06 11.44
C VAL A 285 -5.16 -15.41 12.80
N ASP A 286 -3.98 -14.88 13.03
CA ASP A 286 -3.64 -14.27 14.31
C ASP A 286 -4.21 -12.86 14.45
N TRP A 287 -4.26 -12.09 13.36
CA TRP A 287 -4.97 -10.82 13.32
C TRP A 287 -6.47 -11.01 13.55
N GLU A 288 -7.09 -11.98 12.90
CA GLU A 288 -8.49 -12.33 13.09
C GLU A 288 -8.77 -12.68 14.55
N LYS A 289 -7.93 -13.51 15.19
CA LYS A 289 -8.04 -13.80 16.63
C LYS A 289 -7.89 -12.52 17.47
N PHE A 290 -6.90 -11.69 17.17
CA PHE A 290 -6.64 -10.45 17.91
C PHE A 290 -7.78 -9.42 17.80
N ARG A 291 -8.48 -9.38 16.66
CA ARG A 291 -9.58 -8.43 16.38
C ARG A 291 -10.97 -9.02 16.50
N GLY A 292 -11.11 -10.27 16.93
CA GLY A 292 -12.41 -10.97 17.02
C GLY A 292 -13.09 -11.10 15.65
N GLY A 293 -12.34 -11.51 14.62
CA GLY A 293 -12.84 -11.80 13.28
C GLY A 293 -12.97 -10.58 12.34
N LYS A 294 -12.63 -9.36 12.79
CA LYS A 294 -12.71 -8.17 11.93
C LYS A 294 -11.53 -8.10 10.94
N PRO A 295 -11.77 -7.75 9.67
CA PRO A 295 -10.71 -7.66 8.65
C PRO A 295 -9.69 -6.57 8.98
N TYR A 296 -8.45 -6.78 8.53
CA TYR A 296 -7.41 -5.76 8.56
C TYR A 296 -7.67 -4.75 7.43
N GLU A 297 -7.86 -3.47 7.78
CA GLU A 297 -8.06 -2.37 6.83
C GLU A 297 -9.13 -2.62 5.76
N PRO A 298 -10.44 -2.60 6.11
CA PRO A 298 -11.51 -2.93 5.16
C PRO A 298 -11.59 -2.01 3.93
N ARG A 299 -11.07 -0.79 4.05
CA ARG A 299 -10.99 0.23 2.99
C ARG A 299 -9.63 0.20 2.23
N GLY A 300 -8.77 -0.76 2.53
CA GLY A 300 -7.40 -0.84 2.02
C GLY A 300 -6.41 -0.07 2.89
N HIS A 301 -5.12 -0.34 2.68
CA HIS A 301 -4.02 0.32 3.37
C HIS A 301 -3.47 1.42 2.44
N ILE A 302 -3.95 2.65 2.63
CA ILE A 302 -3.74 3.77 1.70
C ILE A 302 -3.06 4.89 2.44
N HIS A 303 -1.91 5.34 1.94
CA HIS A 303 -1.22 6.50 2.50
C HIS A 303 -1.40 7.69 1.58
N MET A 304 -1.37 8.87 2.16
CA MET A 304 -1.48 10.12 1.45
C MET A 304 -0.25 10.98 1.65
N THR A 305 0.04 11.81 0.65
CA THR A 305 0.98 12.91 0.76
C THR A 305 0.36 14.18 0.20
N LEU A 306 0.58 15.28 0.91
CA LEU A 306 0.10 16.61 0.53
C LEU A 306 1.20 17.34 -0.25
N ARG A 307 0.86 17.92 -1.40
CA ARG A 307 1.75 18.76 -2.21
C ARG A 307 1.19 20.17 -2.32
N GLY A 308 2.07 21.16 -2.29
CA GLY A 308 1.70 22.56 -2.41
C GLY A 308 2.86 23.50 -2.10
N ARG A 309 2.72 24.78 -2.44
CA ARG A 309 3.74 25.82 -2.19
C ARG A 309 3.70 26.40 -0.77
N ALA A 310 2.61 26.19 -0.03
CA ALA A 310 2.42 26.75 1.31
C ALA A 310 3.19 25.95 2.37
N ALA A 311 3.69 26.63 3.42
CA ALA A 311 4.29 25.98 4.59
C ALA A 311 3.31 24.98 5.27
N GLU A 312 2.01 25.25 5.19
CA GLU A 312 0.94 24.36 5.64
C GLU A 312 0.93 23.00 4.93
N ALA A 313 1.36 22.93 3.66
CA ALA A 313 1.49 21.67 2.95
C ALA A 313 2.54 20.73 3.59
N GLN A 314 3.50 21.29 4.34
CA GLN A 314 4.49 20.52 5.08
C GLN A 314 3.99 20.02 6.44
N GLN A 315 2.85 20.51 6.96
CA GLN A 315 2.29 20.16 8.27
C GLN A 315 1.39 18.90 8.23
N HIS A 316 0.94 18.45 7.05
CA HIS A 316 0.09 17.25 6.90
C HIS A 316 0.67 16.23 5.91
N ALA A 317 2.00 16.16 5.89
CA ALA A 317 2.67 15.84 4.66
C ALA A 317 2.69 14.35 4.29
N VAL A 318 2.64 13.42 5.25
CA VAL A 318 2.46 11.98 5.00
C VAL A 318 1.69 11.32 6.15
N SER A 319 0.66 10.54 5.83
CA SER A 319 -0.12 9.77 6.82
C SER A 319 -0.92 8.62 6.19
N HIS A 320 -1.35 7.67 7.02
CA HIS A 320 -2.33 6.66 6.64
C HIS A 320 -3.72 7.28 6.52
N LEU A 321 -4.29 7.27 5.31
CA LEU A 321 -5.61 7.81 5.01
C LEU A 321 -6.71 6.89 5.56
N ARG A 322 -7.58 7.43 6.40
CA ARG A 322 -8.73 6.72 6.99
C ARG A 322 -10.02 7.05 6.27
N GLU A 323 -10.23 8.34 6.00
CA GLU A 323 -11.45 8.87 5.39
C GLU A 323 -11.11 10.06 4.51
N LEU A 324 -11.77 10.14 3.35
CA LEU A 324 -11.71 11.27 2.43
C LEU A 324 -13.13 11.58 2.01
N TYR A 325 -13.68 12.67 2.52
CA TYR A 325 -15.02 13.15 2.17
C TYR A 325 -14.91 14.13 1.01
N VAL A 326 -15.35 13.68 -0.17
CA VAL A 326 -15.40 14.47 -1.39
C VAL A 326 -16.70 15.28 -1.39
N THR A 327 -16.55 16.60 -1.47
CA THR A 327 -17.61 17.60 -1.48
C THR A 327 -17.93 18.04 -2.91
N PRO A 328 -19.08 18.68 -3.16
CA PRO A 328 -19.36 19.32 -4.45
C PRO A 328 -18.25 20.28 -4.87
N GLY A 329 -17.86 20.28 -6.15
CA GLY A 329 -16.76 21.10 -6.66
C GLY A 329 -15.35 20.55 -6.41
N THR A 330 -15.21 19.42 -5.70
CA THR A 330 -13.95 18.68 -5.61
C THR A 330 -13.77 17.77 -6.83
N GLU A 331 -12.58 17.80 -7.43
CA GLU A 331 -12.20 16.88 -8.49
C GLU A 331 -11.32 15.77 -7.90
N CYS A 332 -11.86 14.56 -7.83
CA CYS A 332 -11.13 13.38 -7.36
C CYS A 332 -11.02 12.35 -8.49
N HIS A 333 -9.78 12.12 -8.93
CA HIS A 333 -9.42 11.13 -9.93
C HIS A 333 -8.84 9.90 -9.26
N VAL A 334 -9.35 8.73 -9.63
CA VAL A 334 -8.87 7.44 -9.11
C VAL A 334 -8.40 6.57 -10.26
N VAL A 335 -7.19 6.03 -10.13
CA VAL A 335 -6.70 4.93 -10.95
C VAL A 335 -6.69 3.67 -10.10
N LEU A 336 -7.65 2.79 -10.35
CA LEU A 336 -7.74 1.48 -9.71
C LEU A 336 -7.15 0.42 -10.65
N THR A 337 -6.06 -0.22 -10.24
CA THR A 337 -5.39 -1.24 -11.05
C THR A 337 -5.61 -2.61 -10.39
N PRO A 338 -6.41 -3.50 -11.00
CA PRO A 338 -6.57 -4.86 -10.50
C PRO A 338 -5.23 -5.59 -10.41
N VAL A 339 -5.06 -6.37 -9.34
CA VAL A 339 -3.87 -7.17 -9.09
C VAL A 339 -4.31 -8.60 -8.82
N ALA A 340 -3.83 -9.54 -9.63
CA ALA A 340 -4.17 -10.95 -9.46
C ALA A 340 -3.23 -11.68 -8.50
N GLU A 341 -2.02 -11.15 -8.28
CA GLU A 341 -0.98 -11.86 -7.52
C GLU A 341 -0.56 -11.11 -6.26
N VAL A 342 -0.56 -11.84 -5.15
CA VAL A 342 -0.04 -11.36 -3.86
C VAL A 342 1.06 -12.30 -3.39
N VAL A 343 2.23 -11.75 -3.11
CA VAL A 343 3.38 -12.44 -2.55
C VAL A 343 3.51 -12.06 -1.09
N SER A 344 3.34 -13.02 -0.20
CA SER A 344 3.67 -12.84 1.21
C SER A 344 5.13 -13.18 1.45
N VAL A 345 5.89 -12.30 2.09
CA VAL A 345 7.31 -12.52 2.44
C VAL A 345 7.50 -12.42 3.95
N GLU A 346 8.07 -13.47 4.55
CA GLU A 346 8.26 -13.61 5.98
C GLU A 346 9.73 -13.91 6.34
N PRO A 347 10.34 -13.21 7.31
CA PRO A 347 11.65 -13.60 7.83
C PRO A 347 11.56 -14.88 8.67
N VAL A 348 12.45 -15.84 8.42
CA VAL A 348 12.53 -17.11 9.16
C VAL A 348 13.90 -17.30 9.82
N VAL A 349 13.95 -18.07 10.90
CA VAL A 349 15.19 -18.38 11.65
C VAL A 349 15.28 -19.87 11.97
N GLN A 350 16.51 -20.39 11.99
CA GLN A 350 16.77 -21.75 12.47
C GLN A 350 16.59 -21.79 14.00
N ARG A 351 15.85 -22.78 14.51
CA ARG A 351 15.75 -23.13 15.93
C ARG A 351 15.83 -24.65 16.09
N GLY A 352 16.94 -25.13 16.65
CA GLY A 352 17.25 -26.56 16.64
C GLY A 352 17.25 -27.08 15.21
N ASN A 353 16.46 -28.11 14.94
CA ASN A 353 16.34 -28.74 13.63
C ASN A 353 15.25 -28.13 12.72
N SER A 354 14.55 -27.08 13.17
CA SER A 354 13.41 -26.51 12.45
C SER A 354 13.64 -25.06 12.02
N LEU A 355 13.05 -24.67 10.90
CA LEU A 355 12.90 -23.27 10.50
C LEU A 355 11.59 -22.71 11.06
N VAL A 356 11.64 -21.51 11.64
CA VAL A 356 10.52 -20.88 12.34
C VAL A 356 10.31 -19.45 11.83
N SER A 357 9.06 -19.09 11.51
CA SER A 357 8.67 -17.72 11.15
C SER A 357 8.88 -16.78 12.33
N ARG A 358 9.55 -15.65 12.09
CA ARG A 358 9.72 -14.60 13.11
C ARG A 358 8.45 -13.76 13.31
N CYS A 359 7.48 -13.89 12.42
CA CYS A 359 6.19 -13.18 12.47
C CYS A 359 5.14 -13.93 13.29
N SER A 360 5.15 -15.26 13.30
CA SER A 360 4.15 -16.06 14.03
C SER A 360 4.73 -16.99 15.10
N SER A 361 6.05 -17.19 15.11
CA SER A 361 6.75 -18.22 15.90
C SER A 361 6.37 -19.67 15.57
N ARG A 362 5.63 -19.91 14.47
CA ARG A 362 5.35 -21.25 13.94
C ARG A 362 6.51 -21.74 13.09
N THR A 363 6.65 -23.06 12.98
CA THR A 363 7.55 -23.67 12.01
C THR A 363 7.12 -23.32 10.58
N VAL A 364 8.06 -23.36 9.64
CA VAL A 364 7.73 -23.18 8.21
C VAL A 364 6.70 -24.21 7.77
N ILE A 365 6.81 -25.47 8.21
CA ILE A 365 5.84 -26.52 7.87
C ILE A 365 4.42 -26.14 8.34
N GLU A 366 4.27 -25.69 9.59
CA GLU A 366 2.97 -25.25 10.12
C GLU A 366 2.41 -24.03 9.37
N GLU A 367 3.26 -23.06 8.98
CA GLU A 367 2.82 -21.92 8.15
C GLU A 367 2.36 -22.36 6.76
N LEU A 368 3.10 -23.28 6.16
CA LEU A 368 2.78 -23.86 4.89
C LEU A 368 1.45 -24.63 4.93
N ASP A 369 1.21 -25.40 5.99
CA ASP A 369 -0.06 -26.09 6.19
C ASP A 369 -1.20 -25.09 6.38
N ARG A 370 -1.04 -24.07 7.23
CA ARG A 370 -2.05 -23.02 7.45
C ARG A 370 -2.51 -22.36 6.15
N ILE A 371 -1.56 -21.98 5.29
CA ILE A 371 -1.85 -21.34 4.00
C ILE A 371 -2.66 -22.27 3.08
N SER A 372 -2.47 -23.58 3.23
CA SER A 372 -3.22 -24.61 2.50
C SER A 372 -4.63 -24.77 3.07
N TRP A 373 -4.79 -24.68 4.40
CA TRP A 373 -6.08 -24.83 5.11
C TRP A 373 -7.01 -23.62 5.05
N SER A 374 -6.51 -22.38 5.03
CA SER A 374 -7.33 -21.15 4.97
C SER A 374 -8.09 -20.95 3.65
N ARG A 375 -8.12 -21.98 2.80
CA ARG A 375 -8.73 -22.08 1.47
C ARG A 375 -9.90 -23.07 1.43
N LEU A 376 -10.11 -23.85 2.48
CA LEU A 376 -11.24 -24.78 2.63
C LEU A 376 -12.42 -24.13 3.40
N THR A 377 -12.25 -22.88 3.84
CA THR A 377 -13.23 -22.06 4.56
C THR A 377 -13.29 -20.67 3.92
#